data_AF-A0A845BN56-F1
#
_entry.id   AF-A0A845BN56-F1
#
_cell.length_a   1.000
_cell.length_b   1.000
_cell.length_c   1.000
_cell.angle_alpha   90.00
_cell.angle_beta   90.00
_cell.angle_gamma   90.00
#
_symmetry.space_group_name_H-M   'P 1'
#
loop_
_entity.id
_entity.type
_entity.pdbx_description
1 polymer ?
#
loop_
_entity_poly.entity_id
_entity_poly.type
_entity_poly.pdbx_seq_one_letter_code
_entity_poly.pdbx_strand_id
1 'polypeptide(L)'
;MDRTYPHTSTSAAIVEDDFDRHDMPASAIELALHLGRFNAASIINALGGCSIKVPVINSEIYSGYLKDAIDDAALERMMKAYGGSILYIPTCKKTTRWKRDTCIRIKFDELTKKISGNNAVFILSIEFKISDREIWRIIKKL
;
A
#
# COMPACT_ATOMS: atom_id res chain seq x y z
N MET A 1 -4.80 35.19 2.20
CA MET A 1 -4.94 34.15 1.14
C MET A 1 -4.55 32.83 1.76
N ASP A 2 -5.53 32.19 2.39
CA ASP A 2 -5.36 30.96 3.13
C ASP A 2 -5.50 29.79 2.15
N ARG A 3 -4.41 29.08 1.86
CA ARG A 3 -4.41 27.91 0.98
C ARG A 3 -4.36 26.67 1.84
N THR A 4 -5.50 26.31 2.40
CA THR A 4 -5.70 25.01 3.02
C THR A 4 -5.77 23.97 1.90
N TYR A 5 -4.66 23.29 1.62
CA TYR A 5 -4.64 22.12 0.75
C TYR A 5 -4.99 20.89 1.60
N PRO A 6 -6.11 20.21 1.35
CA PRO A 6 -6.39 18.94 2.01
C PRO A 6 -5.42 17.88 1.46
N HIS A 7 -4.34 17.64 2.18
CA HIS A 7 -3.65 16.35 2.17
C HIS A 7 -4.64 15.36 2.80
N THR A 8 -5.03 14.23 2.21
CA THR A 8 -4.21 13.13 1.73
C THR A 8 -5.11 12.19 0.92
N SER A 9 -4.84 11.98 -0.37
CA SER A 9 -5.43 10.84 -1.06
C SER A 9 -4.59 9.60 -0.77
N THR A 10 -5.19 8.65 -0.04
CA THR A 10 -4.78 7.25 0.17
C THR A 10 -4.61 6.49 -1.15
N SER A 11 -3.68 6.94 -2.00
CA SER A 11 -3.46 6.39 -3.34
C SER A 11 -2.40 5.29 -3.38
N ALA A 12 -1.65 5.12 -2.28
CA ALA A 12 -0.52 4.19 -2.20
C ALA A 12 -0.83 2.87 -1.46
N ALA A 13 -1.86 2.84 -0.60
CA ALA A 13 -2.20 1.67 0.17
C ALA A 13 -2.69 0.52 -0.73
N ILE A 14 -2.30 -0.71 -0.42
CA ILE A 14 -2.83 -1.91 -1.06
C ILE A 14 -4.29 -2.10 -0.63
N VAL A 15 -5.16 -2.43 -1.58
CA VAL A 15 -6.56 -2.79 -1.35
C VAL A 15 -6.86 -4.16 -1.96
N GLU A 16 -8.05 -4.70 -1.72
CA GLU A 16 -8.42 -6.06 -2.11
C GLU A 16 -8.35 -6.32 -3.62
N ASP A 17 -8.71 -5.33 -4.43
CA ASP A 17 -8.67 -5.43 -5.89
C ASP A 17 -7.25 -5.47 -6.44
N ASP A 18 -6.25 -5.02 -5.67
CA ASP A 18 -4.85 -4.99 -6.13
C ASP A 18 -4.25 -6.41 -6.22
N PHE A 19 -4.84 -7.41 -5.56
CA PHE A 19 -4.33 -8.78 -5.56
C PHE A 19 -4.48 -9.48 -6.92
N ASP A 20 -5.33 -8.98 -7.81
CA ASP A 20 -5.50 -9.51 -9.17
C ASP A 20 -4.46 -8.97 -10.16
N ARG A 21 -3.56 -8.07 -9.72
CA ARG A 21 -2.54 -7.51 -10.58
C ARG A 21 -1.41 -8.48 -10.85
N HIS A 22 -0.99 -8.53 -12.11
CA HIS A 22 0.14 -9.37 -12.56
C HIS A 22 1.49 -9.05 -11.90
N ASP A 23 1.68 -7.84 -11.36
CA ASP A 23 2.91 -7.41 -10.68
C ASP A 23 2.89 -7.65 -9.17
N MET A 24 1.84 -8.28 -8.66
CA MET A 24 1.69 -8.63 -7.25
C MET A 24 2.69 -9.74 -6.87
N PRO A 25 3.44 -9.60 -5.76
CA PRO A 25 4.36 -10.64 -5.30
C PRO A 25 3.62 -11.94 -4.98
N ALA A 26 4.21 -13.10 -5.31
CA ALA A 26 3.62 -14.40 -5.01
C ALA A 26 3.32 -14.58 -3.51
N SER A 27 4.20 -14.09 -2.63
CA SER A 27 3.97 -14.12 -1.18
C SER A 27 2.79 -13.25 -0.74
N ALA A 28 2.48 -12.15 -1.43
CA ALA A 28 1.30 -11.34 -1.13
C ALA A 28 0.01 -12.10 -1.53
N ILE A 29 0.04 -12.78 -2.67
CA ILE A 29 -1.07 -13.64 -3.12
C ILE A 29 -1.29 -14.78 -2.13
N GLU A 30 -0.22 -15.42 -1.67
CA GLU A 30 -0.28 -16.48 -0.66
C GLU A 30 -0.92 -15.99 0.65
N LEU A 31 -0.52 -14.80 1.13
CA LEU A 31 -1.14 -14.19 2.31
C LEU A 31 -2.64 -13.96 2.10
N ALA A 32 -3.06 -13.47 0.93
CA ALA A 32 -4.47 -13.28 0.63
C ALA A 32 -5.25 -14.60 0.57
N LEU A 33 -4.64 -15.69 0.10
CA LEU A 33 -5.25 -17.02 0.10
C LEU A 33 -5.49 -17.55 1.51
N HIS A 34 -4.56 -17.33 2.45
CA HIS A 34 -4.69 -17.82 3.82
C HIS A 34 -5.52 -16.90 4.72
N LEU A 35 -5.37 -15.58 4.59
CA LEU A 35 -5.96 -14.59 5.50
C LEU A 35 -7.24 -13.95 4.98
N GLY A 36 -7.49 -14.04 3.67
CA GLY A 36 -8.44 -13.21 2.95
C GLY A 36 -7.80 -11.90 2.50
N ARG A 37 -8.27 -11.37 1.36
CA ARG A 37 -7.70 -10.16 0.71
C ARG A 37 -7.68 -8.94 1.63
N PHE A 38 -8.78 -8.69 2.36
CA PHE A 38 -8.86 -7.57 3.29
C PHE A 38 -7.76 -7.59 4.35
N ASN A 39 -7.64 -8.69 5.09
CA ASN A 39 -6.63 -8.83 6.16
C ASN A 39 -5.21 -8.89 5.60
N ALA A 40 -5.00 -9.47 4.42
CA ALA A 40 -3.71 -9.43 3.73
C ALA A 40 -3.32 -8.00 3.31
N ALA A 41 -4.26 -7.21 2.79
CA ALA A 41 -3.99 -5.80 2.50
C ALA A 41 -3.64 -5.03 3.77
N SER A 42 -4.40 -5.24 4.85
CA SER A 42 -4.18 -4.59 6.14
C SER A 42 -2.78 -4.90 6.70
N ILE A 43 -2.39 -6.17 6.75
CA ILE A 43 -1.06 -6.57 7.25
C ILE A 43 0.08 -6.08 6.35
N ILE A 44 -0.10 -6.06 5.02
CA ILE A 44 0.89 -5.54 4.07
C ILE A 44 1.08 -4.03 4.27
N ASN A 45 -0.01 -3.28 4.44
CA ASN A 45 0.05 -1.84 4.65
C ASN A 45 0.67 -1.48 6.01
N ALA A 46 0.41 -2.27 7.04
CA ALA A 46 0.93 -2.03 8.39
C ALA A 46 2.38 -2.49 8.58
N LEU A 47 2.74 -3.67 8.04
CA LEU A 47 3.98 -4.38 8.35
C LEU A 47 4.84 -4.70 7.13
N GLY A 48 4.51 -4.14 5.95
CA GLY A 48 5.26 -4.36 4.72
C GLY A 48 6.75 -4.03 4.87
N GLY A 49 7.60 -5.00 4.56
CA GLY A 49 9.06 -4.88 4.67
C GLY A 49 9.65 -5.45 5.96
N CYS A 50 8.81 -5.92 6.87
CA CYS A 50 9.23 -6.55 8.12
C CYS A 50 9.20 -8.08 8.01
N SER A 51 10.12 -8.73 8.74
CA SER A 51 10.02 -10.15 9.06
C SER A 51 9.44 -10.30 10.45
N ILE A 52 8.30 -10.98 10.56
CA ILE A 52 7.58 -11.15 11.82
C ILE A 52 7.65 -12.59 12.29
N LYS A 53 7.77 -12.78 13.60
CA LYS A 53 7.67 -14.11 14.21
C LYS A 53 6.21 -14.43 14.43
N VAL A 54 5.70 -15.46 13.75
CA VAL A 54 4.30 -15.85 13.88
C VAL A 54 4.16 -16.73 15.13
N PRO A 55 3.28 -16.36 16.09
CA PRO A 55 3.08 -17.17 17.28
C PRO A 55 2.52 -18.55 16.93
N VAL A 56 2.87 -19.56 17.72
CA VAL A 56 2.26 -20.90 17.62
C VAL A 56 0.86 -20.88 18.23
N ILE A 57 -0.03 -21.75 17.75
CA ILE A 57 -1.37 -21.94 18.32
C ILE A 57 -1.23 -22.21 19.84
N ASN A 58 -2.06 -21.55 20.64
CA ASN A 58 -2.03 -21.58 22.12
C ASN A 58 -0.82 -20.91 22.79
N SER A 59 -0.02 -20.13 22.07
CA SER A 59 0.97 -19.27 22.72
C SER A 59 0.28 -18.11 23.43
N GLU A 60 0.56 -17.89 24.72
CA GLU A 60 0.12 -16.69 25.44
C GLU A 60 0.83 -15.41 24.96
N ILE A 61 1.94 -15.56 24.23
CA ILE A 61 2.74 -14.45 23.71
C ILE A 61 2.17 -14.03 22.36
N TYR A 62 1.09 -13.27 22.40
CA TYR A 62 0.59 -12.55 21.24
C TYR A 62 1.25 -11.18 21.16
N SER A 63 1.86 -10.89 20.02
CA SER A 63 2.34 -9.54 19.77
C SER A 63 1.18 -8.63 19.40
N GLY A 64 0.87 -7.62 20.23
CA GLY A 64 -0.25 -6.70 20.04
C GLY A 64 -0.34 -6.08 18.64
N TYR A 65 0.81 -5.81 18.02
CA TYR A 65 0.88 -5.26 16.65
C TYR A 65 0.21 -6.13 15.57
N LEU A 66 0.04 -7.44 15.79
CA LEU A 66 -0.71 -8.30 14.86
C LEU A 66 -2.22 -8.13 15.02
N LYS A 67 -2.71 -7.97 16.26
CA LYS A 67 -4.13 -7.72 16.53
C LYS A 67 -4.58 -6.33 16.07
N ASP A 68 -3.66 -5.37 16.08
CA ASP A 68 -3.92 -4.04 15.53
C ASP A 68 -4.02 -4.06 13.99
N ALA A 69 -3.41 -5.07 13.35
CA ALA A 69 -3.36 -5.18 11.89
C ALA A 69 -4.47 -6.05 11.30
N ILE A 70 -4.89 -7.12 11.97
CA ILE A 70 -5.86 -8.09 11.45
C ILE A 70 -6.83 -8.56 12.54
N ASP A 71 -8.01 -9.02 12.12
CA ASP A 71 -9.00 -9.60 13.03
C ASP A 71 -8.53 -10.92 13.66
N ASP A 72 -9.15 -11.31 14.78
CA ASP A 72 -8.77 -12.53 15.52
C ASP A 72 -8.91 -13.81 14.67
N ALA A 73 -9.90 -13.88 13.77
CA ALA A 73 -10.10 -15.04 12.91
C ALA A 73 -8.99 -15.17 11.85
N ALA A 74 -8.52 -14.04 11.30
CA ALA A 74 -7.39 -13.98 10.41
C ALA A 74 -6.09 -14.31 11.14
N LEU A 75 -5.93 -13.82 12.37
CA LEU A 75 -4.78 -14.18 13.21
C LEU A 75 -4.73 -15.68 13.47
N GLU A 76 -5.86 -16.32 13.78
CA GLU A 76 -5.94 -17.77 13.94
C GLU A 76 -5.55 -18.51 12.64
N ARG A 77 -6.07 -18.07 11.48
CA ARG A 77 -5.67 -18.62 10.18
C ARG A 77 -4.17 -18.45 9.92
N MET A 78 -3.61 -17.30 10.29
CA MET A 78 -2.19 -16.99 10.15
C MET A 78 -1.33 -17.92 11.00
N MET A 79 -1.71 -18.13 12.26
CA MET A 79 -1.01 -19.04 13.18
C MET A 79 -1.10 -20.49 12.71
N LYS A 80 -2.24 -20.88 12.13
CA LYS A 80 -2.41 -22.22 11.56
C LYS A 80 -1.52 -22.46 10.33
N ALA A 81 -1.38 -21.46 9.47
CA ALA A 81 -0.58 -21.57 8.25
C ALA A 81 0.93 -21.41 8.51
N TYR A 82 1.31 -20.49 9.40
CA TYR A 82 2.69 -20.03 9.55
C TYR A 82 3.24 -20.11 10.98
N GLY A 83 2.49 -20.66 11.94
CA GLY A 83 2.87 -20.67 13.36
C GLY A 83 4.26 -21.24 13.63
N GLY A 84 5.04 -20.55 14.44
CA GLY A 84 6.41 -20.94 14.78
C GLY A 84 7.47 -20.58 13.73
N SER A 85 7.07 -20.03 12.59
CA SER A 85 7.98 -19.57 11.53
C SER A 85 8.26 -18.05 11.62
N ILE A 86 9.31 -17.63 10.89
CA ILE A 86 9.55 -16.21 10.59
C ILE A 86 8.98 -15.94 9.20
N LEU A 87 7.99 -15.07 9.13
CA LEU A 87 7.28 -14.72 7.90
C LEU A 87 7.70 -13.32 7.44
N TYR A 88 8.17 -13.21 6.20
CA TYR A 88 8.44 -11.91 5.57
C TYR A 88 7.17 -11.33 4.96
N ILE A 89 6.83 -10.09 5.31
CA ILE A 89 5.68 -9.37 4.76
C ILE A 89 6.13 -8.52 3.55
N PRO A 90 5.61 -8.79 2.34
CA PRO A 90 6.04 -8.08 1.13
C PRO A 90 5.58 -6.62 1.13
N THR A 91 6.42 -5.73 0.61
CA THR A 91 6.13 -4.28 0.51
C THR A 91 5.24 -3.88 -0.66
N CYS A 92 4.98 -4.79 -1.61
CA CYS A 92 4.20 -4.54 -2.82
C CYS A 92 4.58 -3.25 -3.59
N LYS A 93 5.87 -2.88 -3.55
CA LYS A 93 6.39 -1.60 -4.09
C LYS A 93 6.00 -1.32 -5.54
N LYS A 94 5.96 -2.34 -6.40
CA LYS A 94 5.57 -2.18 -7.81
C LYS A 94 4.12 -1.73 -7.94
N THR A 95 3.21 -2.45 -7.28
CA THR A 95 1.79 -2.14 -7.22
C THR A 95 1.55 -0.76 -6.61
N THR A 96 2.08 -0.48 -5.42
CA THR A 96 1.94 0.82 -4.76
C THR A 96 2.47 1.97 -5.62
N ARG A 97 3.62 1.77 -6.29
CA ARG A 97 4.17 2.76 -7.21
C ARG A 97 3.27 3.00 -8.41
N TRP A 98 2.74 1.94 -9.02
CA TRP A 98 1.82 2.05 -10.15
C TRP A 98 0.55 2.83 -9.76
N LYS A 99 -0.02 2.56 -8.58
CA LYS A 99 -1.21 3.30 -8.09
C LYS A 99 -0.91 4.78 -7.89
N ARG A 100 0.23 5.09 -7.26
CA ARG A 100 0.70 6.47 -7.08
C ARG A 100 0.89 7.17 -8.43
N ASP A 101 1.56 6.53 -9.37
CA ASP A 101 1.84 7.10 -10.70
C ASP A 101 0.55 7.33 -11.49
N THR A 102 -0.40 6.40 -11.43
CA THR A 102 -1.73 6.52 -12.04
C THR A 102 -2.53 7.66 -11.41
N CYS A 103 -2.52 7.79 -10.08
CA CYS A 103 -3.18 8.88 -9.37
C CYS A 103 -2.60 10.25 -9.77
N ILE A 104 -1.27 10.36 -9.86
CA ILE A 104 -0.59 11.57 -10.34
C ILE A 104 -1.06 11.95 -11.74
N ARG A 105 -1.14 10.98 -12.66
CA ARG A 105 -1.60 11.23 -14.03
C ARG A 105 -3.05 11.71 -14.07
N ILE A 106 -3.96 11.01 -13.40
CA ILE A 106 -5.38 11.42 -13.33
C ILE A 106 -5.51 12.83 -12.75
N LYS A 107 -4.81 13.13 -11.64
CA LYS A 107 -4.86 14.47 -11.04
C LYS A 107 -4.24 15.54 -11.95
N PHE A 108 -3.16 15.22 -12.66
CA PHE A 108 -2.57 16.13 -13.63
C PHE A 108 -3.54 16.48 -14.75
N ASP A 109 -4.23 15.48 -15.31
CA ASP A 109 -5.22 15.67 -16.37
C ASP A 109 -6.41 16.52 -15.87
N GLU A 110 -6.85 16.36 -14.61
CA GLU A 110 -7.89 17.21 -14.02
C GLU A 110 -7.42 18.64 -13.73
N LEU A 111 -6.20 18.82 -13.23
CA LEU A 111 -5.64 20.14 -12.93
C LEU A 111 -5.41 20.94 -14.22
N THR A 112 -4.91 20.31 -15.26
CA THR A 112 -4.59 20.98 -16.54
C THR A 112 -5.81 21.49 -17.31
N LYS A 113 -7.03 21.06 -16.93
CA LYS A 113 -8.28 21.69 -17.40
C LYS A 113 -8.47 23.13 -16.91
N LYS A 114 -7.82 23.52 -15.81
CA LYS A 114 -8.04 24.80 -15.11
C LYS A 114 -6.77 25.66 -14.98
N ILE A 115 -5.61 25.03 -14.93
CA ILE A 115 -4.32 25.69 -14.70
C ILE A 115 -3.25 25.19 -15.68
N SER A 116 -2.14 25.94 -15.80
CA SER A 116 -1.02 25.51 -16.64
C SER A 116 -0.39 24.21 -16.14
N GLY A 117 0.23 23.45 -17.04
CA GLY A 117 0.96 22.22 -16.69
C GLY A 117 2.05 22.45 -15.63
N ASN A 118 2.77 23.58 -15.69
CA ASN A 118 3.78 23.92 -14.69
C ASN A 118 3.16 24.12 -13.29
N ASN A 119 2.02 24.81 -13.20
CA ASN A 119 1.32 24.99 -11.92
C ASN A 119 0.73 23.67 -11.40
N ALA A 120 0.24 22.80 -12.29
CA ALA A 120 -0.22 21.46 -11.93
C ALA A 120 0.93 20.60 -11.37
N VAL A 121 2.09 20.61 -12.01
CA VAL A 121 3.28 19.90 -11.52
C VAL A 121 3.74 20.40 -10.16
N PHE A 122 3.75 21.72 -9.93
CA PHE A 122 4.09 22.30 -8.63
C PHE A 122 3.14 21.84 -7.51
N ILE A 123 1.83 21.77 -7.77
CA ILE A 123 0.86 21.27 -6.79
C ILE A 123 1.13 19.78 -6.51
N LEU A 124 1.33 18.98 -7.55
CA LEU A 124 1.59 17.54 -7.43
C LEU A 124 2.92 17.23 -6.73
N SER A 125 3.96 18.04 -6.94
CA SER A 125 5.25 17.85 -6.28
C SER A 125 5.16 18.06 -4.77
N ILE A 126 4.39 19.06 -4.33
CA ILE A 126 4.11 19.30 -2.90
C ILE A 126 3.26 18.17 -2.31
N GLU A 127 2.21 17.74 -3.02
CA GLU A 127 1.28 16.73 -2.53
C GLU A 127 1.94 15.36 -2.37
N PHE A 128 2.65 14.90 -3.40
CA PHE A 128 3.26 13.57 -3.42
C PHE A 128 4.69 13.55 -2.88
N LYS A 129 5.27 14.70 -2.52
CA LYS A 129 6.68 14.86 -2.07
C LYS A 129 7.69 14.30 -3.08
N ILE A 130 7.46 14.63 -4.36
CA ILE A 130 8.25 14.15 -5.50
C ILE A 130 8.74 15.37 -6.29
N SER A 131 9.97 15.35 -6.78
CA SER A 131 10.49 16.47 -7.57
C SER A 131 9.70 16.68 -8.87
N ASP A 132 9.59 17.92 -9.31
CA ASP A 132 8.95 18.28 -10.58
C ASP A 132 9.47 17.44 -11.76
N ARG A 133 10.80 17.19 -11.80
CA ARG A 133 11.45 16.33 -12.80
C ARG A 133 10.88 14.92 -12.79
N GLU A 134 10.67 14.35 -11.61
CA GLU A 134 10.13 13.00 -11.48
C GLU A 134 8.63 12.95 -11.79
N ILE A 135 7.85 13.97 -11.42
CA ILE A 135 6.45 14.10 -11.85
C ILE A 135 6.37 14.11 -13.38
N TRP A 136 7.19 14.92 -14.06
CA TRP A 136 7.25 14.92 -15.52
C TRP A 136 7.65 13.56 -16.10
N ARG A 137 8.57 12.85 -15.44
CA ARG A 137 8.99 11.50 -15.87
C ARG A 137 7.83 10.51 -15.75
N ILE A 138 7.05 10.59 -14.68
CA ILE A 138 5.86 9.75 -14.44
C ILE A 138 4.81 10.03 -15.52
N ILE A 139 4.48 11.31 -15.74
CA ILE A 139 3.52 11.72 -16.77
C ILE A 139 4.00 11.20 -18.14
N LYS A 140 5.26 11.35 -18.52
CA LYS A 140 5.72 10.88 -19.84
C LYS A 140 5.71 9.35 -20.04
N LYS A 141 5.65 8.57 -18.96
CA LYS A 141 5.74 7.10 -19.00
C LYS A 141 4.37 6.41 -19.05
N LEU A 142 3.31 7.11 -18.65
CA LEU A 142 1.93 6.64 -18.65
C LEU A 142 1.16 7.26 -19.83
#